data_AF-A0A377TIP2-F1
#
_entry.id   AF-A0A377TIP2-F1
#
_cell.length_a   1.000
_cell.length_b   1.000
_cell.length_c   1.000
_cell.angle_alpha   90.00
_cell.angle_beta   90.00
_cell.angle_gamma   90.00
#
_symmetry.space_group_name_H-M   'P 1'
#
loop_
_entity.id
_entity.type
_entity.pdbx_description
1 polymer ?
#
loop_
_entity_poly.entity_id
_entity_poly.type
_entity_poly.pdbx_seq_one_letter_code
_entity_poly.pdbx_strand_id
1 'polypeptide(L)'
;MFEAFFRDALKDGQSWFYLKLQTPIGVKPYKARFVDIYEGPTLVAPKYWQYSATLELWERPLPPSGWGNYPEWLAGQSLLDIALNREWPKHDNS
;
A
#
# COMPACT_ATOMS: atom_id res chain seq x y z
N MET A 1 1.07 -18.92 13.25
CA MET A 1 1.68 -18.83 11.89
C MET A 1 2.31 -17.46 11.65
N PHE A 2 1.57 -16.36 11.82
CA PHE A 2 2.12 -15.01 11.72
C PHE A 2 3.20 -14.70 12.77
N GLU A 3 2.99 -15.09 14.03
CA GLU A 3 3.92 -14.81 15.14
C GLU A 3 5.30 -15.47 14.92
N ALA A 4 5.34 -16.67 14.36
CA ALA A 4 6.58 -17.34 13.97
C ALA A 4 7.28 -16.60 12.82
N PHE A 5 6.54 -16.08 11.83
CA PHE A 5 7.10 -15.23 10.79
C PHE A 5 7.67 -13.93 11.36
N PHE A 6 6.95 -13.29 12.28
CA PHE A 6 7.41 -12.06 12.95
C PHE A 6 8.73 -12.28 13.73
N ARG A 7 8.79 -13.35 14.54
CA ARG A 7 9.98 -13.70 15.31
C ARG A 7 11.14 -14.15 14.41
N ASP A 8 10.90 -15.17 13.60
CA ASP A 8 11.99 -15.92 12.94
C ASP A 8 12.44 -15.25 11.64
N ALA A 9 11.50 -14.81 10.80
CA ALA A 9 11.82 -14.21 9.50
C ALA A 9 12.08 -12.70 9.61
N LEU A 10 11.37 -12.00 10.50
CA LEU A 10 11.50 -10.55 10.64
C LEU A 10 12.40 -10.13 11.81
N LYS A 11 12.95 -11.07 12.60
CA LYS A 11 13.79 -10.80 13.77
C LYS A 11 13.09 -9.86 14.76
N ASP A 12 11.90 -10.28 15.18
CA ASP A 12 11.02 -9.50 16.06
C ASP A 12 10.72 -8.09 15.49
N GLY A 13 10.42 -8.04 14.19
CA GLY A 13 10.04 -6.80 13.49
C GLY A 13 11.19 -5.89 13.05
N GLN A 14 12.46 -6.23 13.37
CA GLN A 14 13.62 -5.39 13.04
C GLN A 14 14.03 -5.42 11.55
N SER A 15 13.63 -6.45 10.83
CA SER A 15 14.03 -6.65 9.43
C SER A 15 13.06 -5.96 8.46
N TRP A 16 13.62 -5.35 7.42
CA TRP A 16 12.85 -4.85 6.30
C TRP A 16 12.32 -6.00 5.45
N PHE A 17 11.09 -5.91 4.99
CA PHE A 17 10.46 -6.89 4.12
C PHE A 17 9.58 -6.22 3.06
N TYR A 18 9.26 -6.95 2.00
CA TYR A 18 8.34 -6.48 0.97
C TYR A 18 6.92 -7.01 1.24
N LEU A 19 5.94 -6.12 1.16
CA LEU A 19 4.53 -6.47 1.17
C LEU A 19 3.76 -5.68 0.11
N LYS A 20 2.69 -6.28 -0.42
CA LYS A 20 1.78 -5.58 -1.33
C LYS A 20 0.86 -4.69 -0.51
N LEU A 21 0.89 -3.38 -0.76
CA LEU A 21 -0.02 -2.43 -0.13
C LEU A 21 -0.97 -1.86 -1.18
N GLN A 22 -2.23 -1.72 -0.79
CA GLN A 22 -3.18 -0.90 -1.51
C GLN A 22 -3.01 0.55 -1.05
N THR A 23 -2.61 1.41 -1.99
CA THR A 23 -2.42 2.84 -1.78
C THR A 23 -3.31 3.60 -2.77
N PRO A 24 -3.52 4.91 -2.59
CA PRO A 24 -4.22 5.71 -3.61
C PRO A 24 -3.60 5.57 -5.00
N ILE A 25 -2.28 5.34 -5.08
CA ILE A 25 -1.53 5.17 -6.34
C ILE A 25 -1.64 3.75 -6.94
N GLY A 26 -2.45 2.88 -6.34
CA GLY A 26 -2.67 1.49 -6.75
C GLY A 26 -2.09 0.46 -5.79
N VAL A 27 -2.16 -0.81 -6.21
CA VAL A 27 -1.62 -1.96 -5.46
C VAL A 27 -0.20 -2.25 -5.94
N LYS A 28 0.81 -2.02 -5.10
CA LYS A 28 2.23 -2.19 -5.44
C LYS A 28 3.00 -2.82 -4.28
N PRO A 29 4.12 -3.52 -4.53
CA PRO A 29 5.03 -3.95 -3.48
C PRO A 29 5.76 -2.75 -2.88
N TYR A 30 5.75 -2.64 -1.56
CA TYR A 30 6.52 -1.65 -0.82
C TYR A 30 7.44 -2.34 0.16
N LYS A 31 8.60 -1.73 0.40
CA LYS A 31 9.52 -2.16 1.45
C LYS A 31 9.11 -1.48 2.76
N ALA A 32 8.84 -2.27 3.78
CA ALA A 32 8.39 -1.79 5.09
C ALA A 32 9.07 -2.53 6.24
N ARG A 33 8.95 -1.97 7.44
CA ARG A 33 9.41 -2.57 8.70
C ARG A 33 8.42 -2.25 9.82
N PHE A 34 8.33 -3.13 10.82
CA PHE A 34 7.53 -2.87 12.01
C PHE A 34 8.19 -1.81 12.88
N VAL A 35 7.38 -0.88 13.39
CA VAL A 35 7.86 0.15 14.34
C VAL A 35 7.73 -0.32 15.78
N ASP A 36 6.77 -1.19 16.04
CA ASP A 36 6.46 -1.74 17.36
C ASP A 36 5.84 -3.13 17.22
N ILE A 37 5.47 -3.75 18.35
CA ILE A 37 4.71 -4.99 18.39
C ILE A 37 3.33 -4.79 17.74
N TYR A 38 2.86 -5.84 17.08
CA TYR A 38 1.53 -5.88 16.48
C TYR A 38 0.45 -6.15 17.55
N GLU A 39 -0.79 -5.85 17.21
CA GLU A 39 -2.00 -6.18 17.97
C GLU A 39 -2.73 -7.39 17.36
N GLY A 40 -3.47 -8.11 18.21
CA GLY A 40 -4.19 -9.34 17.86
C GLY A 40 -3.55 -10.60 18.46
N PRO A 41 -3.94 -11.82 18.01
CA PRO A 41 -4.90 -12.09 16.95
C PRO A 41 -6.35 -11.81 17.34
N THR A 42 -7.09 -11.11 16.47
CA THR A 42 -8.53 -10.90 16.61
C THR A 42 -9.29 -11.77 15.61
N LEU A 43 -10.29 -12.52 16.08
CA LEU A 43 -11.14 -13.33 15.20
C LEU A 43 -12.17 -12.42 14.51
N VAL A 44 -12.12 -12.35 13.18
CA VAL A 44 -13.07 -11.59 12.36
C VAL A 44 -13.91 -12.52 11.50
N ALA A 45 -15.17 -12.15 11.27
CA ALA A 45 -16.11 -12.96 10.51
C ALA A 45 -15.66 -13.13 9.03
N PRO A 46 -15.98 -14.27 8.39
CA PRO A 46 -16.61 -15.47 8.95
C PRO A 46 -15.67 -16.32 9.81
N LYS A 47 -14.36 -16.43 9.50
CA LYS A 47 -13.35 -17.20 10.27
C LYS A 47 -11.90 -16.78 9.95
N TYR A 48 -11.57 -15.49 9.98
CA TYR A 48 -10.22 -15.01 9.71
C TYR A 48 -9.54 -14.51 10.99
N TRP A 49 -8.22 -14.71 11.09
CA TRP A 49 -7.40 -14.10 12.13
C TRP A 49 -6.81 -12.80 11.60
N GLN A 50 -7.14 -11.70 12.25
CA GLN A 50 -6.63 -10.37 11.92
C GLN A 50 -5.54 -9.97 12.90
N TYR A 51 -4.48 -9.37 12.35
CA TYR A 51 -3.45 -8.66 13.08
C TYR A 51 -3.40 -7.22 12.58
N SER A 52 -3.13 -6.29 13.49
CA SER A 52 -3.00 -4.85 13.18
C SER A 52 -1.63 -4.37 13.63
N ALA A 53 -0.93 -3.59 12.82
CA ALA A 53 0.42 -3.13 13.15
C ALA A 53 0.74 -1.80 12.49
N THR A 54 1.61 -1.02 13.14
CA THR A 54 2.17 0.20 12.58
C THR A 54 3.47 -0.11 11.85
N LEU A 55 3.52 0.25 10.56
CA LEU A 55 4.67 -0.01 9.69
C LEU A 55 5.32 1.31 9.22
N GLU A 56 6.64 1.33 9.22
CA GLU A 56 7.46 2.35 8.56
C GLU A 56 7.70 1.92 7.11
N LEU A 57 7.44 2.82 6.15
CA LEU A 57 7.73 2.59 4.73
C LEU A 57 9.09 3.17 4.36
N TRP A 58 9.88 2.42 3.59
CA TRP A 58 11.18 2.87 3.08
C TRP A 58 11.03 4.06 2.11
N GLU A 59 9.99 4.04 1.28
CA GLU A 59 9.67 5.10 0.32
C GLU A 59 8.22 5.53 0.49
N ARG A 60 7.99 6.84 0.34
CA ARG A 60 6.63 7.39 0.40
C ARG A 60 5.87 6.99 -0.87
N PRO A 61 4.65 6.45 -0.76
CA PRO A 61 3.79 6.16 -1.90
C PRO A 61 3.20 7.47 -2.43
N LEU A 62 4.02 8.26 -3.12
CA LEU A 62 3.62 9.53 -3.70
C LEU A 62 3.23 9.33 -5.17
N PRO A 63 2.21 10.07 -5.64
CA PRO A 63 1.99 10.19 -7.07
C PRO A 63 3.19 10.91 -7.72
N PRO A 64 3.33 10.81 -9.05
CA PRO A 64 4.36 11.55 -9.78
C PRO A 64 4.36 13.05 -9.46
N SER A 65 5.51 13.70 -9.63
CA SER A 65 5.63 15.15 -9.42
C SER A 65 4.60 15.92 -10.24
N GLY A 66 4.02 16.97 -9.65
CA GLY A 66 2.99 17.83 -10.26
C GLY A 66 1.53 17.47 -9.91
N TRP A 67 1.27 16.24 -9.43
CA TRP A 67 -0.08 15.81 -9.03
C TRP A 67 -0.58 16.43 -7.71
N GLY A 68 0.32 17.00 -6.90
CA GLY A 68 -0.06 17.69 -5.66
C GLY A 68 -0.95 18.93 -5.87
N ASN A 69 -1.02 19.45 -7.09
CA ASN A 69 -1.88 20.59 -7.45
C ASN A 69 -3.33 20.18 -7.76
N TYR A 70 -3.63 18.88 -7.82
CA TYR A 70 -4.94 18.33 -8.17
C TYR A 70 -5.44 17.34 -7.09
N PRO A 71 -5.56 17.77 -5.82
CA PRO A 71 -5.96 16.90 -4.71
C PRO A 71 -7.35 16.28 -4.90
N GLU A 72 -8.24 16.97 -5.60
CA GLU A 72 -9.60 16.50 -5.91
C GLU A 72 -9.60 15.28 -6.85
N TRP A 73 -8.53 15.09 -7.63
CA TRP A 73 -8.36 13.93 -8.51
C TRP A 73 -7.68 12.77 -7.78
N LEU A 74 -6.95 13.05 -6.70
CA LEU A 74 -6.33 12.06 -5.81
C LEU A 74 -7.30 11.49 -4.77
N ALA A 75 -8.27 12.30 -4.33
CA ALA A 75 -9.20 11.95 -3.25
C ALA A 75 -10.45 11.18 -3.72
N GLY A 76 -10.73 11.16 -5.04
CA GLY A 76 -12.02 10.69 -5.57
C GLY A 76 -11.98 9.54 -6.57
N GLN A 77 -10.86 9.28 -7.24
CA GLN A 77 -10.78 8.26 -8.29
C GLN A 77 -9.43 7.56 -8.25
N SER A 78 -9.44 6.25 -8.43
CA SER A 78 -8.24 5.43 -8.58
C SER A 78 -7.22 6.15 -9.49
N LEU A 79 -6.04 6.48 -8.98
CA LEU A 79 -4.96 7.10 -9.78
C LEU A 79 -4.65 6.31 -11.07
N LEU A 80 -4.98 5.01 -11.05
CA LEU A 80 -4.93 4.12 -12.20
C LEU A 80 -5.88 4.54 -13.33
N ASP A 81 -7.12 4.95 -13.03
CA ASP A 81 -8.10 5.38 -14.04
C ASP A 81 -7.66 6.69 -14.74
N ILE A 82 -7.00 7.60 -14.02
CA ILE A 82 -6.56 8.88 -14.60
C ILE A 82 -5.27 8.70 -15.40
N ALA A 83 -4.33 7.86 -14.94
CA ALA A 83 -3.11 7.57 -15.68
C ALA A 83 -3.38 6.80 -16.98
N LEU A 84 -4.33 5.86 -16.98
CA LEU A 84 -4.74 5.12 -18.19
C LEU A 84 -5.43 6.03 -19.21
N ASN A 85 -6.25 6.99 -18.75
CA ASN A 85 -6.92 7.97 -19.61
C ASN A 85 -6.01 9.09 -20.14
N ARG A 86 -4.75 9.18 -19.66
CA ARG A 86 -3.75 10.10 -20.23
C ARG A 86 -3.06 9.52 -21.47
N GLU A 87 -3.16 8.21 -21.70
CA GLU A 87 -2.57 7.51 -22.85
C GLU A 87 -3.60 6.95 -23.86
N TRP A 88 -4.78 7.55 -24.10
CA TRP A 88 -5.53 7.51 -25.40
C TRP A 88 -6.85 8.35 -25.30
N PRO A 89 -7.44 8.97 -26.37
CA PRO A 89 -7.15 8.86 -27.81
C PRO A 89 -6.72 10.15 -28.51
N LYS A 90 -5.81 10.07 -29.48
CA LYS A 90 -5.93 10.90 -30.68
C LYS A 90 -6.77 10.12 -31.69
N HIS A 91 -8.08 10.25 -31.61
CA HIS A 91 -8.87 10.16 -32.82
C HIS A 91 -8.67 11.49 -33.54
N ASP A 92 -7.76 11.52 -34.51
CA ASP A 92 -7.80 12.53 -35.55
C ASP A 92 -9.15 12.38 -36.26
N ASN A 93 -9.96 13.41 -36.15
CA ASN A 93 -11.14 13.59 -36.98
C ASN A 93 -10.88 14.86 -37.80
N SER A 94 -10.24 14.69 -38.96
CA SER A 94 -10.24 15.61 -40.11
C SER A 94 -9.72 14.87 -41.34
#